data_AF-A0A6A5ZPG7-F1
#
_entry.id   AF-A0A6A5ZPG7-F1
#
_cell.length_a   1.000
_cell.length_b   1.000
_cell.length_c   1.000
_cell.angle_alpha   90.00
_cell.angle_beta   90.00
_cell.angle_gamma   90.00
#
_symmetry.space_group_name_H-M   'P 1'
#
loop_
_entity.id
_entity.type
_entity.pdbx_description
1 polymer ?
#
loop_
_entity_poly.entity_id
_entity_poly.type
_entity_poly.pdbx_seq_one_letter_code
_entity_poly.pdbx_strand_id
1 'polypeptide(L)'
;MATLCTSRQQLLDSLRGQNLHIPDLRVIFQHWPQAVSPHLEGLKLDVPDRLLNLTSSSKKLARLHKAEFGLFSATWWPTASLERGKILTCLCMWLFIWDDEIDAEVGRLAGDLKASQKFRDTTIRYIKSCLGLSNAKYPTPENRIIAFFKVIGDATLEAYTLDQRELLLKELEFFMETSEVEQRRRLSEDLPTLDEYITCRMGTSAVGVTSAFNEFASDLAPLPTHVMNDPEIRTLWDETNIIVWA
;
A
#
# COMPACT_ATOMS: atom_id res chain seq x y z
N MET A 1 29.55 7.29 -34.53
CA MET A 1 29.64 6.85 -33.12
C MET A 1 28.45 5.95 -32.87
N ALA A 2 28.68 4.65 -32.66
CA ALA A 2 27.59 3.71 -32.39
C ALA A 2 27.07 3.96 -30.97
N THR A 3 25.78 4.27 -30.84
CA THR A 3 25.10 4.39 -29.55
C THR A 3 25.17 3.02 -28.88
N LEU A 4 25.91 2.92 -27.77
CA LEU A 4 25.95 1.69 -26.98
C LEU A 4 24.52 1.38 -26.50
N CYS A 5 23.99 0.24 -26.93
CA CYS A 5 22.69 -0.25 -26.52
C CYS A 5 22.73 -0.57 -25.01
N THR A 6 21.89 0.07 -24.21
CA THR A 6 21.86 -0.14 -22.74
C THR A 6 21.40 -1.57 -22.42
N SER A 7 21.75 -2.08 -21.24
CA SER A 7 21.27 -3.39 -20.75
C SER A 7 19.75 -3.51 -20.77
N ARG A 8 19.06 -2.40 -20.46
CA ARG A 8 17.61 -2.25 -20.58
C ARG A 8 17.11 -2.47 -22.01
N GLN A 9 17.72 -1.83 -22.99
CA GLN A 9 17.31 -1.96 -24.38
C GLN A 9 17.55 -3.38 -24.91
N GLN A 10 18.68 -3.99 -24.54
CA GLN A 10 18.96 -5.40 -24.87
C GLN A 10 17.90 -6.36 -24.31
N LEU A 11 17.49 -6.17 -23.06
CA LEU A 11 16.42 -6.98 -22.45
C LEU A 11 15.10 -6.79 -23.19
N LEU A 12 14.69 -5.53 -23.46
CA LEU A 12 13.47 -5.24 -24.19
C LEU A 12 13.44 -5.88 -25.58
N ASP A 13 14.56 -5.86 -26.29
CA ASP A 13 14.68 -6.47 -27.61
C ASP A 13 14.62 -8.00 -27.54
N SER A 14 15.16 -8.61 -26.48
CA SER A 14 15.07 -10.06 -26.26
C SER A 14 13.65 -10.56 -25.95
N LEU A 15 12.84 -9.73 -25.30
CA LEU A 15 11.46 -10.05 -24.91
C LEU A 15 10.45 -9.75 -26.03
N ARG A 16 10.78 -8.84 -26.95
CA ARG A 16 9.87 -8.40 -28.00
C ARG A 16 9.45 -9.56 -28.91
N GLY A 17 8.14 -9.80 -28.99
CA GLY A 17 7.57 -10.86 -29.83
C GLY A 17 7.62 -12.26 -29.20
N GLN A 18 8.14 -12.39 -27.97
CA GLN A 18 8.03 -13.63 -27.20
C GLN A 18 6.60 -13.82 -26.68
N ASN A 19 6.17 -15.07 -26.59
CA ASN A 19 4.90 -15.43 -25.96
C ASN A 19 5.16 -15.89 -24.52
N LEU A 20 4.61 -15.18 -23.55
CA LEU A 20 4.60 -15.60 -22.15
C LEU A 20 3.30 -16.35 -21.86
N HIS A 21 3.40 -17.60 -21.42
CA HIS A 21 2.26 -18.34 -20.91
C HIS A 21 2.22 -18.22 -19.39
N ILE A 22 1.19 -17.54 -18.87
CA ILE A 22 0.92 -17.48 -17.43
C ILE A 22 -0.02 -18.66 -17.10
N PRO A 23 0.41 -19.61 -16.25
CA PRO A 23 -0.42 -20.76 -15.89
C PRO A 23 -1.65 -20.32 -15.07
N ASP A 24 -2.67 -21.17 -15.01
CA ASP A 24 -3.85 -20.91 -14.17
C ASP A 24 -3.50 -21.02 -12.68
N LEU A 25 -3.21 -19.88 -12.05
CA LEU A 25 -2.84 -19.80 -10.64
C LEU A 25 -3.98 -20.23 -9.69
N ARG A 26 -5.25 -20.24 -10.15
CA ARG A 26 -6.39 -20.62 -9.30
C ARG A 26 -6.28 -22.05 -8.79
N VAL A 27 -5.64 -22.93 -9.55
CA VAL A 27 -5.43 -24.34 -9.18
C VAL A 27 -4.56 -24.45 -7.93
N ILE A 28 -3.57 -23.57 -7.77
CA ILE A 28 -2.64 -23.56 -6.62
C ILE A 28 -3.39 -23.16 -5.33
N PHE A 29 -4.37 -22.26 -5.45
CA PHE A 29 -5.14 -21.73 -4.32
C PHE A 29 -6.52 -22.37 -4.16
N GLN A 30 -6.83 -23.45 -4.88
CA GLN A 30 -8.17 -24.06 -4.88
C GLN A 30 -8.60 -24.58 -3.50
N HIS A 31 -7.62 -24.94 -2.66
CA HIS A 31 -7.84 -25.44 -1.30
C HIS A 31 -7.79 -24.34 -0.24
N TRP A 32 -7.41 -23.12 -0.61
CA TRP A 32 -7.37 -22.00 0.32
C TRP A 32 -8.80 -21.50 0.58
N PRO A 33 -9.11 -21.08 1.82
CA PRO A 33 -10.39 -20.44 2.10
C PRO A 33 -10.57 -19.20 1.22
N GLN A 34 -11.73 -19.10 0.57
CA GLN A 34 -12.09 -17.96 -0.27
C GLN A 34 -13.43 -17.41 0.20
N ALA A 35 -13.49 -16.09 0.37
CA ALA A 35 -14.72 -15.41 0.76
C ALA A 35 -14.73 -13.98 0.23
N VAL A 36 -15.93 -13.44 0.09
CA VAL A 36 -16.18 -12.01 -0.09
C VAL A 36 -17.08 -11.58 1.07
N SER A 37 -16.75 -10.48 1.73
CA SER A 37 -17.56 -9.95 2.82
C SER A 37 -19.04 -9.81 2.38
N PRO A 38 -20.00 -10.23 3.22
CA PRO A 38 -21.42 -10.02 2.94
C PRO A 38 -21.80 -8.53 2.90
N HIS A 39 -20.87 -7.65 3.33
CA HIS A 39 -21.05 -6.21 3.37
C HIS A 39 -20.53 -5.48 2.13
N LEU A 40 -20.12 -6.19 1.06
CA LEU A 40 -19.54 -5.61 -0.16
C LEU A 40 -20.28 -4.36 -0.65
N GLU A 41 -21.60 -4.43 -0.82
CA GLU A 41 -22.39 -3.31 -1.30
C GLU A 41 -22.29 -2.10 -0.37
N GLY A 42 -22.34 -2.31 0.95
CA GLY A 42 -22.17 -1.27 1.95
C GLY A 42 -20.76 -0.65 1.95
N LEU A 43 -19.74 -1.42 1.58
CA LEU A 43 -18.36 -0.93 1.43
C LEU A 43 -18.16 -0.08 0.17
N LYS A 44 -18.99 -0.27 -0.85
CA LYS A 44 -18.94 0.51 -2.10
C LYS A 44 -19.60 1.88 -2.00
N LEU A 45 -20.59 2.04 -1.12
CA LEU A 45 -21.45 3.24 -1.05
C LEU A 45 -20.67 4.55 -0.89
N ASP A 46 -19.71 4.61 0.04
CA ASP A 46 -19.03 5.86 0.40
C ASP A 46 -17.81 6.16 -0.48
N VAL A 47 -17.39 5.21 -1.34
CA VAL A 47 -16.16 5.33 -2.14
C VAL A 47 -16.22 6.50 -3.14
N PRO A 48 -17.28 6.68 -3.95
CA PRO A 48 -17.36 7.79 -4.90
C PRO A 48 -17.18 9.17 -4.25
N ASP A 49 -17.90 9.43 -3.16
CA ASP A 49 -17.85 10.72 -2.47
C ASP A 49 -16.48 10.99 -1.84
N ARG A 50 -15.83 9.95 -1.32
CA ARG A 50 -14.45 10.06 -0.82
C ARG A 50 -13.47 10.36 -1.94
N LEU A 51 -13.60 9.72 -3.10
CA LEU A 51 -12.72 9.98 -4.25
C LEU A 51 -12.85 11.41 -4.79
N LEU A 52 -14.08 11.94 -4.84
CA LEU A 52 -14.34 13.34 -5.24
C LEU A 52 -13.65 14.36 -4.32
N ASN A 53 -13.49 14.03 -3.04
CA ASN A 53 -12.77 14.88 -2.10
C ASN A 53 -11.25 14.86 -2.30
N LEU A 54 -10.71 13.77 -2.87
CA LEU A 54 -9.26 13.54 -3.03
C LEU A 54 -8.71 14.06 -4.35
N THR A 55 -9.52 14.14 -5.41
CA THR A 55 -9.08 14.63 -6.71
C THR A 55 -10.19 15.34 -7.46
N SER A 56 -9.86 16.48 -8.07
CA SER A 56 -10.72 17.19 -9.03
C SER A 56 -10.50 16.75 -10.48
N SER A 57 -9.49 15.92 -10.76
CA SER A 57 -9.22 15.40 -12.10
C SER A 57 -10.20 14.29 -12.46
N SER A 58 -11.05 14.53 -13.47
CA SER A 58 -11.99 13.54 -14.00
C SER A 58 -11.30 12.28 -14.53
N LYS A 59 -10.12 12.42 -15.15
CA LYS A 59 -9.31 11.29 -15.62
C LYS A 59 -8.79 10.43 -14.47
N LYS A 60 -8.24 11.07 -13.41
CA LYS A 60 -7.76 10.36 -12.22
C LYS A 60 -8.93 9.67 -11.50
N LEU A 61 -10.05 10.37 -11.37
CA LEU A 61 -11.27 9.85 -10.76
C LEU A 61 -11.79 8.61 -11.49
N ALA A 62 -11.89 8.66 -12.82
CA ALA A 62 -12.34 7.52 -13.63
C ALA A 62 -11.42 6.28 -13.50
N ARG A 63 -10.09 6.49 -13.34
CA ARG A 63 -9.15 5.40 -13.04
C ARG A 63 -9.40 4.83 -11.65
N LEU A 64 -9.50 5.68 -10.64
CA LEU A 64 -9.71 5.27 -9.24
C LEU A 64 -11.04 4.55 -9.04
N HIS A 65 -12.09 4.89 -9.80
CA HIS A 65 -13.33 4.11 -9.79
C HIS A 65 -13.16 2.67 -10.26
N LYS A 66 -12.26 2.42 -11.23
CA LYS A 66 -11.99 1.06 -11.72
C LYS A 66 -11.18 0.20 -10.75
N ALA A 67 -10.58 0.82 -9.71
CA ALA A 67 -9.77 0.09 -8.74
C ALA A 67 -10.62 -0.74 -7.74
N GLU A 68 -11.95 -0.58 -7.74
CA GLU A 68 -12.88 -1.42 -6.96
C GLU A 68 -12.46 -1.58 -5.47
N PHE A 69 -12.07 -0.49 -4.80
CA PHE A 69 -11.53 -0.51 -3.43
C PHE A 69 -12.42 -1.24 -2.41
N GLY A 70 -13.75 -1.11 -2.54
CA GLY A 70 -14.70 -1.83 -1.70
C GLY A 70 -14.65 -3.35 -1.91
N LEU A 71 -14.46 -3.81 -3.14
CA LEU A 71 -14.26 -5.23 -3.44
C LEU A 71 -12.92 -5.72 -2.89
N PHE A 72 -11.84 -4.97 -3.11
CA PHE A 72 -10.52 -5.31 -2.58
C PHE A 72 -10.56 -5.49 -1.05
N SER A 73 -11.14 -4.54 -0.32
CA SER A 73 -11.33 -4.62 1.13
C SER A 73 -12.20 -5.83 1.52
N ALA A 74 -13.32 -6.06 0.82
CA ALA A 74 -14.23 -7.17 1.08
C ALA A 74 -13.61 -8.55 0.85
N THR A 75 -12.64 -8.67 -0.04
CA THR A 75 -11.93 -9.93 -0.32
C THR A 75 -10.72 -10.12 0.58
N TRP A 76 -10.06 -9.03 0.99
CA TRP A 76 -8.87 -9.08 1.84
C TRP A 76 -9.22 -9.34 3.31
N TRP A 77 -10.31 -8.72 3.79
CA TRP A 77 -10.81 -8.90 5.14
C TRP A 77 -12.29 -9.32 5.13
N PRO A 78 -12.61 -10.54 4.65
CA PRO A 78 -13.98 -10.96 4.40
C PRO A 78 -14.84 -11.05 5.67
N THR A 79 -14.20 -11.19 6.83
CA THR A 79 -14.88 -11.30 8.13
C THR A 79 -15.06 -9.97 8.86
N ALA A 80 -14.55 -8.85 8.31
CA ALA A 80 -14.67 -7.56 8.95
C ALA A 80 -16.14 -7.11 9.02
N SER A 81 -16.51 -6.47 10.14
CA SER A 81 -17.79 -5.79 10.25
C SER A 81 -17.87 -4.66 9.20
N LEU A 82 -19.09 -4.24 8.85
CA LEU A 82 -19.27 -3.14 7.89
C LEU A 82 -18.52 -1.88 8.31
N GLU A 83 -18.53 -1.53 9.61
CA GLU A 83 -17.87 -0.32 10.13
C GLU A 83 -16.35 -0.40 10.00
N ARG A 84 -15.74 -1.51 10.42
CA ARG A 84 -14.29 -1.75 10.27
C ARG A 84 -13.91 -1.84 8.80
N GLY A 85 -14.69 -2.56 8.01
CA GLY A 85 -14.54 -2.66 6.57
C GLY A 85 -14.51 -1.30 5.87
N LYS A 86 -15.31 -0.31 6.30
CA LYS A 86 -15.26 1.05 5.74
C LYS A 86 -13.93 1.76 6.00
N ILE A 87 -13.35 1.58 7.18
CA ILE A 87 -12.00 2.11 7.51
C ILE A 87 -10.93 1.38 6.69
N LEU A 88 -11.03 0.06 6.58
CA LEU A 88 -10.12 -0.76 5.76
C LEU A 88 -10.20 -0.37 4.27
N THR A 89 -11.39 -0.07 3.76
CA THR A 89 -11.55 0.50 2.40
C THR A 89 -10.86 1.85 2.29
N CYS A 90 -10.94 2.71 3.31
CA CYS A 90 -10.21 3.99 3.33
C CYS A 90 -8.69 3.78 3.34
N LEU A 91 -8.19 2.78 4.07
CA LEU A 91 -6.77 2.40 4.06
C LEU A 91 -6.31 2.02 2.66
N CYS A 92 -7.04 1.12 1.99
CA CYS A 92 -6.72 0.71 0.62
C CYS A 92 -6.74 1.91 -0.32
N MET A 93 -7.81 2.71 -0.29
CA MET A 93 -7.88 3.95 -1.07
C MET A 93 -6.66 4.84 -0.84
N TRP A 94 -6.28 5.04 0.43
CA TRP A 94 -5.15 5.90 0.78
C TRP A 94 -3.82 5.34 0.25
N LEU A 95 -3.53 4.05 0.43
CA LEU A 95 -2.30 3.41 -0.05
C LEU A 95 -2.13 3.57 -1.56
N PHE A 96 -3.16 3.19 -2.33
CA PHE A 96 -3.11 3.30 -3.80
C PHE A 96 -3.01 4.76 -4.28
N ILE A 97 -3.78 5.68 -3.69
CA ILE A 97 -3.81 7.09 -4.13
C ILE A 97 -2.52 7.81 -3.73
N TRP A 98 -1.93 7.46 -2.60
CA TRP A 98 -0.65 7.99 -2.14
C TRP A 98 0.48 7.52 -3.06
N ASP A 99 0.52 6.22 -3.38
CA ASP A 99 1.52 5.63 -4.29
C ASP A 99 1.43 6.25 -5.69
N ASP A 100 0.21 6.42 -6.20
CA ASP A 100 -0.10 7.10 -7.47
C ASP A 100 0.51 8.51 -7.59
N GLU A 101 0.81 9.22 -6.49
CA GLU A 101 1.42 10.57 -6.59
C GLU A 101 2.90 10.52 -6.97
N ILE A 102 3.59 9.44 -6.62
CA ILE A 102 5.03 9.22 -6.86
C ILE A 102 5.31 8.17 -7.94
N ASP A 103 4.28 7.43 -8.39
CA ASP A 103 4.36 6.44 -9.46
C ASP A 103 4.67 7.07 -10.83
N ALA A 104 5.51 6.41 -11.64
CA ALA A 104 6.07 6.95 -12.89
C ALA A 104 5.10 6.99 -14.06
N GLU A 105 4.05 6.18 -14.05
CA GLU A 105 3.07 6.16 -15.14
C GLU A 105 2.05 7.28 -14.99
N VAL A 106 1.82 7.73 -13.75
CA VAL A 106 0.62 8.51 -13.41
C VAL A 106 0.85 9.66 -12.43
N GLY A 107 2.00 9.69 -11.76
CA GLY A 107 2.28 10.54 -10.62
C GLY A 107 2.89 11.88 -10.98
N ARG A 108 2.36 12.93 -10.35
CA ARG A 108 2.83 14.30 -10.54
C ARG A 108 4.24 14.52 -10.01
N LEU A 109 4.67 13.72 -9.03
CA LEU A 109 5.95 13.83 -8.37
C LEU A 109 6.99 12.84 -8.90
N ALA A 110 6.61 11.95 -9.83
CA ALA A 110 7.46 10.86 -10.28
C ALA A 110 8.85 11.31 -10.76
N GLY A 111 8.90 12.39 -11.53
CA GLY A 111 10.12 12.97 -12.07
C GLY A 111 10.89 13.89 -11.11
N ASP A 112 10.34 14.21 -9.93
CA ASP A 112 10.93 15.17 -8.99
C ASP A 112 11.16 14.51 -7.63
N LEU A 113 12.33 13.89 -7.49
CA LEU A 113 12.74 13.21 -6.26
C LEU A 113 12.73 14.13 -5.04
N LYS A 114 13.07 15.42 -5.20
CA LYS A 114 13.09 16.38 -4.09
C LYS A 114 11.67 16.68 -3.61
N ALA A 115 10.74 16.91 -4.53
CA ALA A 115 9.35 17.13 -4.19
C ALA A 115 8.70 15.86 -3.60
N SER A 116 9.01 14.67 -4.14
CA SER A 116 8.58 13.40 -3.56
C SER A 116 9.10 13.19 -2.15
N GLN A 117 10.36 13.52 -1.86
CA GLN A 117 10.88 13.37 -0.51
C GLN A 117 10.16 14.29 0.48
N LYS A 118 9.90 15.56 0.09
CA LYS A 118 9.10 16.47 0.91
C LYS A 118 7.68 15.92 1.16
N PHE A 119 7.09 15.27 0.16
CA PHE A 119 5.79 14.61 0.28
C PHE A 119 5.85 13.45 1.28
N ARG A 120 6.85 12.56 1.20
CA ARG A 120 7.09 11.46 2.17
C ARG A 120 7.30 11.99 3.59
N ASP A 121 8.21 12.94 3.77
CA ASP A 121 8.53 13.52 5.09
C ASP A 121 7.34 14.21 5.75
N THR A 122 6.52 14.88 4.95
CA THR A 122 5.27 15.49 5.43
C THR A 122 4.26 14.42 5.81
N THR A 123 4.18 13.34 5.03
CA THR A 123 3.28 12.22 5.29
C THR A 123 3.65 11.51 6.60
N ILE A 124 4.91 11.11 6.78
CA ILE A 124 5.37 10.44 8.01
C ILE A 124 5.12 11.28 9.25
N ARG A 125 5.44 12.59 9.21
CA ARG A 125 5.18 13.47 10.36
C ARG A 125 3.70 13.57 10.70
N TYR A 126 2.84 13.61 9.69
CA TYR A 126 1.40 13.64 9.92
C TYR A 126 0.88 12.31 10.44
N ILE A 127 1.31 11.17 9.88
CA ILE A 127 0.99 9.83 10.38
C ILE A 127 1.38 9.68 11.85
N LYS A 128 2.62 10.05 12.22
CA LYS A 128 3.08 10.03 13.63
C LYS A 128 2.14 10.83 14.54
N SER A 129 1.69 12.00 14.10
CA SER A 129 0.71 12.79 14.86
C SER A 129 -0.66 12.13 14.94
N CYS A 130 -1.17 11.55 13.85
CA CYS A 130 -2.46 10.86 13.80
C CYS A 130 -2.48 9.61 14.68
N LEU A 131 -1.37 8.87 14.72
CA LEU A 131 -1.20 7.69 15.55
C LEU A 131 -0.88 8.03 17.01
N GLY A 132 -0.78 9.30 17.40
CA GLY A 132 -0.44 9.69 18.78
C GLY A 132 0.99 9.27 19.21
N LEU A 133 1.91 9.15 18.25
CA LEU A 133 3.31 8.78 18.44
C LEU A 133 4.26 9.99 18.33
N SER A 134 3.71 11.19 18.27
CA SER A 134 4.44 12.45 18.24
C SER A 134 4.20 13.24 19.53
N ASN A 135 5.26 13.85 20.05
CA ASN A 135 5.19 14.74 21.23
C ASN A 135 4.39 16.03 20.95
N ALA A 136 4.23 16.41 19.69
CA ALA A 136 3.50 17.60 19.27
C ALA A 136 2.45 17.26 18.20
N LYS A 137 1.29 17.94 18.27
CA LYS A 137 0.29 17.88 17.21
C LYS A 137 0.86 18.49 15.94
N TYR A 138 0.80 17.74 14.84
CA TYR A 138 1.15 18.25 13.53
C TYR A 138 -0.08 18.89 12.87
N PRO A 139 0.03 20.08 12.27
CA PRO A 139 -1.10 20.73 11.61
C PRO A 139 -1.60 19.89 10.44
N THR A 140 -2.91 19.92 10.18
CA THR A 140 -3.50 19.24 9.01
C THR A 140 -2.84 19.72 7.72
N PRO A 141 -2.24 18.83 6.91
CA PRO A 141 -1.60 19.21 5.66
C PRO A 141 -2.60 19.73 4.63
N GLU A 142 -2.19 20.70 3.82
CA GLU A 142 -2.99 21.17 2.68
C GLU A 142 -3.21 20.09 1.61
N ASN A 143 -2.25 19.17 1.49
CA ASN A 143 -2.38 18.02 0.59
C ASN A 143 -3.45 17.07 1.14
N ARG A 144 -4.58 17.01 0.43
CA ARG A 144 -5.75 16.21 0.82
C ARG A 144 -5.47 14.71 0.92
N ILE A 145 -4.53 14.18 0.13
CA ILE A 145 -4.15 12.76 0.18
C ILE A 145 -3.44 12.46 1.50
N ILE A 146 -2.51 13.33 1.92
CA ILE A 146 -1.87 13.20 3.23
C ILE A 146 -2.92 13.37 4.35
N ALA A 147 -3.74 14.42 4.26
CA ALA A 147 -4.76 14.72 5.27
C ALA A 147 -5.79 13.58 5.44
N PHE A 148 -6.09 12.84 4.37
CA PHE A 148 -7.05 11.72 4.36
C PHE A 148 -6.66 10.59 5.31
N PHE A 149 -5.36 10.43 5.61
CA PHE A 149 -4.90 9.46 6.60
C PHE A 149 -5.54 9.64 7.98
N LYS A 150 -6.03 10.84 8.31
CA LYS A 150 -6.69 11.11 9.59
C LYS A 150 -7.84 10.16 9.89
N VAL A 151 -8.63 9.75 8.90
CA VAL A 151 -9.74 8.81 9.10
C VAL A 151 -9.23 7.46 9.60
N ILE A 152 -8.10 7.01 9.05
CA ILE A 152 -7.44 5.75 9.42
C ILE A 152 -6.74 5.90 10.77
N GLY A 153 -6.07 7.04 10.97
CA GLY A 153 -5.38 7.39 12.21
C GLY A 153 -6.30 7.48 13.42
N ASP A 154 -7.46 8.11 13.28
CA ASP A 154 -8.43 8.23 14.37
C ASP A 154 -8.98 6.84 14.76
N ALA A 155 -9.31 5.98 13.78
CA ALA A 155 -9.79 4.62 14.03
C ALA A 155 -8.72 3.71 14.68
N THR A 156 -7.47 3.83 14.25
CA THR A 156 -6.35 3.09 14.87
C THR A 156 -6.02 3.62 16.26
N LEU A 157 -6.11 4.93 16.50
CA LEU A 157 -5.91 5.51 17.81
C LEU A 157 -6.95 5.02 18.83
N GLU A 158 -8.18 4.79 18.39
CA GLU A 158 -9.26 4.23 19.21
C GLU A 158 -9.09 2.73 19.47
N ALA A 159 -8.74 1.96 18.43
CA ALA A 159 -8.77 0.50 18.49
C ALA A 159 -7.45 -0.14 18.96
N TYR A 160 -6.30 0.49 18.72
CA TYR A 160 -4.99 -0.13 18.89
C TYR A 160 -4.25 0.32 20.14
N THR A 161 -3.50 -0.64 20.70
CA THR A 161 -2.50 -0.40 21.75
C THR A 161 -1.35 0.48 21.26
N LEU A 162 -0.46 0.89 22.15
CA LEU A 162 0.77 1.60 21.75
C LEU A 162 1.63 0.74 20.82
N ASP A 163 1.91 -0.50 21.21
CA ASP A 163 2.75 -1.43 20.45
C ASP A 163 2.22 -1.67 19.03
N GLN A 164 0.90 -1.85 18.87
CA GLN A 164 0.29 -2.01 17.54
C GLN A 164 0.41 -0.75 16.68
N ARG A 165 0.29 0.44 17.27
CA ARG A 165 0.47 1.71 16.54
C ARG A 165 1.93 1.91 16.14
N GLU A 166 2.89 1.53 16.98
CA GLU A 166 4.32 1.57 16.67
C GLU A 166 4.68 0.58 15.55
N LEU A 167 4.13 -0.63 15.59
CA LEU A 167 4.28 -1.62 14.51
C LEU A 167 3.71 -1.09 13.18
N LEU A 168 2.49 -0.53 13.21
CA LEU A 168 1.88 0.06 12.02
C LEU A 168 2.74 1.20 11.47
N LEU A 169 3.25 2.08 12.32
CA LEU A 169 4.14 3.16 11.91
C LEU A 169 5.41 2.60 11.24
N LYS A 170 6.02 1.56 11.82
CA LYS A 170 7.22 0.93 11.26
C LYS A 170 6.98 0.38 9.85
N GLU A 171 5.85 -0.29 9.61
CA GLU A 171 5.52 -0.80 8.27
C GLU A 171 5.21 0.33 7.27
N LEU A 172 4.59 1.43 7.73
CA LEU A 172 4.36 2.62 6.91
C LEU A 172 5.67 3.35 6.55
N GLU A 173 6.60 3.44 7.50
CA GLU A 173 7.95 3.97 7.26
C GLU A 173 8.69 3.11 6.23
N PHE A 174 8.69 1.79 6.41
CA PHE A 174 9.32 0.86 5.47
C PHE A 174 8.74 0.96 4.05
N PHE A 175 7.42 1.06 3.92
CA PHE A 175 6.75 1.32 2.64
C PHE A 175 7.25 2.62 1.98
N MET A 176 7.32 3.72 2.73
CA MET A 176 7.74 5.01 2.17
C MET A 176 9.23 5.05 1.83
N GLU A 177 10.09 4.46 2.66
CA GLU A 177 11.53 4.34 2.41
C GLU A 177 11.79 3.53 1.14
N THR A 178 11.14 2.38 0.98
CA THR A 178 11.27 1.56 -0.23
C THR A 178 10.68 2.23 -1.46
N SER A 179 9.62 3.04 -1.33
CA SER A 179 9.11 3.87 -2.43
C SER A 179 10.12 4.93 -2.91
N GLU A 180 11.00 5.43 -2.04
CA GLU A 180 12.09 6.32 -2.43
C GLU A 180 13.13 5.56 -3.26
N VAL A 181 13.52 4.37 -2.78
CA VAL A 181 14.45 3.47 -3.50
C VAL A 181 13.91 3.14 -4.88
N GLU A 182 12.63 2.79 -4.97
CA GLU A 182 11.97 2.51 -6.25
C GLU A 182 12.01 3.73 -7.19
N GLN A 183 11.65 4.91 -6.69
CA GLN A 183 11.67 6.13 -7.49
C GLN A 183 13.09 6.43 -8.01
N ARG A 184 14.12 6.32 -7.18
CA ARG A 184 15.52 6.52 -7.60
C ARG A 184 15.92 5.57 -8.71
N ARG A 185 15.51 4.30 -8.62
CA ARG A 185 15.78 3.30 -9.66
C ARG A 185 15.07 3.62 -10.96
N ARG A 186 13.80 4.06 -10.90
CA ARG A 186 13.05 4.47 -12.10
C ARG A 186 13.67 5.67 -12.80
N LEU A 187 14.32 6.56 -12.04
CA LEU A 187 15.08 7.70 -12.56
C LEU A 187 16.49 7.32 -13.05
N SER A 188 16.97 6.10 -12.75
CA SER A 188 18.23 5.56 -13.25
C SER A 188 18.04 4.86 -14.60
N GLU A 189 19.13 4.77 -15.37
CA GLU A 189 19.17 3.95 -16.61
C GLU A 189 19.45 2.46 -16.32
N ASP A 190 19.91 2.15 -15.10
CA ASP A 190 20.30 0.81 -14.69
C ASP A 190 19.10 -0.09 -14.36
N LEU A 191 19.21 -1.36 -14.71
CA LEU A 191 18.27 -2.39 -14.27
C LEU A 191 18.65 -2.87 -12.86
N PRO A 192 17.67 -3.09 -11.96
CA PRO A 192 17.95 -3.70 -10.66
C PRO A 192 18.35 -5.17 -10.84
N THR A 193 19.18 -5.67 -9.94
CA THR A 193 19.34 -7.11 -9.73
C THR A 193 18.04 -7.72 -9.18
N LEU A 194 17.92 -9.06 -9.23
CA LEU A 194 16.75 -9.75 -8.68
C LEU A 194 16.58 -9.47 -7.18
N ASP A 195 17.65 -9.56 -6.40
CA ASP A 195 17.61 -9.33 -4.95
C ASP A 195 17.21 -7.88 -4.62
N GLU A 196 17.72 -6.93 -5.40
CA GLU A 196 17.34 -5.53 -5.29
C GLU A 196 15.85 -5.34 -5.59
N TYR A 197 15.33 -5.95 -6.66
CA TYR A 197 13.92 -5.90 -7.03
C TYR A 197 13.04 -6.48 -5.92
N ILE A 198 13.36 -7.69 -5.45
CA ILE A 198 12.62 -8.37 -4.37
C ILE A 198 12.61 -7.51 -3.11
N THR A 199 13.78 -7.03 -2.67
CA THR A 199 13.89 -6.16 -1.47
C THR A 199 13.00 -4.92 -1.58
N CYS A 200 12.91 -4.32 -2.76
CA CYS A 200 12.05 -3.18 -3.01
C CYS A 200 10.55 -3.57 -3.00
N ARG A 201 10.18 -4.70 -3.61
CA ARG A 201 8.81 -5.19 -3.64
C ARG A 201 8.28 -5.53 -2.26
N MET A 202 9.12 -6.07 -1.38
CA MET A 202 8.75 -6.35 0.01
C MET A 202 8.25 -5.12 0.77
N GLY A 203 8.72 -3.91 0.46
CA GLY A 203 8.18 -2.69 1.06
C GLY A 203 7.07 -2.06 0.23
N THR A 204 7.30 -1.86 -1.07
CA THR A 204 6.38 -1.15 -1.98
C THR A 204 5.04 -1.85 -2.20
N SER A 205 4.91 -3.15 -1.92
CA SER A 205 3.63 -3.86 -1.95
C SER A 205 2.65 -3.44 -0.84
N ALA A 206 3.15 -2.79 0.21
CA ALA A 206 2.41 -2.41 1.41
C ALA A 206 1.71 -3.57 2.14
N VAL A 207 2.09 -4.83 1.88
CA VAL A 207 1.47 -6.01 2.53
C VAL A 207 1.73 -6.03 4.04
N GLY A 208 2.88 -5.53 4.50
CA GLY A 208 3.13 -5.35 5.93
C GLY A 208 2.11 -4.40 6.58
N VAL A 209 1.77 -3.30 5.89
CA VAL A 209 0.76 -2.34 6.36
C VAL A 209 -0.63 -2.99 6.41
N THR A 210 -1.05 -3.73 5.37
CA THR A 210 -2.35 -4.40 5.38
C THR A 210 -2.40 -5.54 6.40
N SER A 211 -1.30 -6.28 6.59
CA SER A 211 -1.20 -7.33 7.62
C SER A 211 -1.31 -6.78 9.04
N ALA A 212 -0.77 -5.59 9.28
CA ALA A 212 -0.94 -4.87 10.55
C ALA A 212 -2.40 -4.46 10.84
N PHE A 213 -3.31 -4.56 9.88
CA PHE A 213 -4.75 -4.33 10.04
C PHE A 213 -5.57 -5.61 10.22
N ASN A 214 -4.97 -6.80 10.24
CA ASN A 214 -5.71 -8.05 10.43
C ASN A 214 -6.40 -8.12 11.80
N GLU A 215 -5.75 -7.67 12.86
CA GLU A 215 -6.37 -7.59 14.20
C GLU A 215 -7.52 -6.56 14.23
N PHE A 216 -7.33 -5.42 13.55
CA PHE A 216 -8.41 -4.44 13.34
C PHE A 216 -9.55 -5.02 12.52
N ALA A 217 -9.32 -5.89 11.56
CA ALA A 217 -10.39 -6.48 10.77
C ALA A 217 -11.23 -7.48 11.58
N SER A 218 -10.57 -8.33 12.36
CA SER A 218 -11.21 -9.46 13.04
C SER A 218 -11.87 -9.11 14.38
N ASP A 219 -11.69 -7.90 14.90
CA ASP A 219 -12.18 -7.48 16.23
C ASP A 219 -11.77 -8.43 17.35
N LEU A 220 -10.56 -8.98 17.21
CA LEU A 220 -9.98 -9.87 18.19
C LEU A 220 -9.18 -9.06 19.21
N ALA A 221 -9.05 -9.64 20.40
CA ALA A 221 -8.11 -9.12 21.39
C ALA A 221 -6.69 -9.10 20.79
N PRO A 222 -5.89 -8.05 21.05
CA PRO A 222 -4.52 -7.98 20.56
C PRO A 222 -3.71 -9.23 20.92
N LEU A 223 -2.98 -9.75 19.96
CA LEU A 223 -1.98 -10.77 20.19
C LEU A 223 -0.91 -10.21 21.14
N PRO A 224 -0.41 -11.02 22.08
CA PRO A 224 0.65 -10.57 22.97
C PRO A 224 1.88 -10.10 22.19
N THR A 225 2.54 -9.04 22.65
CA THR A 225 3.72 -8.45 22.00
C THR A 225 4.83 -9.47 21.72
N HIS A 226 5.02 -10.46 22.60
CA HIS A 226 6.02 -11.52 22.39
C HIS A 226 5.66 -12.46 21.24
N VAL A 227 4.38 -12.67 20.93
CA VAL A 227 3.92 -13.43 19.76
C VAL A 227 4.14 -12.60 18.50
N MET A 228 3.74 -11.32 18.51
CA MET A 228 3.93 -10.43 17.36
C MET A 228 5.39 -10.19 17.00
N ASN A 229 6.29 -10.27 17.99
CA ASN A 229 7.74 -10.16 17.79
C ASN A 229 8.42 -11.51 17.50
N ASP A 230 7.66 -12.60 17.44
CA ASP A 230 8.23 -13.90 17.12
C ASP A 230 8.74 -13.93 15.66
N PRO A 231 9.96 -14.43 15.40
CA PRO A 231 10.50 -14.56 14.04
C PRO A 231 9.58 -15.33 13.07
N GLU A 232 8.79 -16.28 13.57
CA GLU A 232 7.84 -17.05 12.75
C GLU A 232 6.68 -16.18 12.26
N ILE A 233 6.19 -15.23 13.07
CA ILE A 233 5.18 -14.26 12.63
C ILE A 233 5.74 -13.36 11.53
N ARG A 234 7.00 -12.93 11.66
CA ARG A 234 7.65 -12.14 10.59
C ARG A 234 7.78 -12.95 9.30
N THR A 235 8.20 -14.21 9.40
CA THR A 235 8.30 -15.11 8.25
C THR A 235 6.94 -15.26 7.56
N LEU A 236 5.87 -15.44 8.32
CA LEU A 236 4.51 -15.52 7.76
C LEU A 236 4.10 -14.26 6.97
N TRP A 237 4.42 -13.08 7.49
CA TRP A 237 4.14 -11.81 6.79
C TRP A 237 4.98 -11.67 5.53
N ASP A 238 6.24 -12.08 5.58
CA ASP A 238 7.13 -12.03 4.42
C ASP A 238 6.67 -12.98 3.31
N GLU A 239 6.29 -14.22 3.65
CA GLU A 239 5.71 -15.17 2.68
C GLU A 239 4.37 -14.69 2.12
N THR A 240 3.51 -14.09 2.96
CA THR A 240 2.26 -13.47 2.51
C THR A 240 2.54 -12.37 1.49
N ASN A 241 3.59 -11.58 1.73
CA ASN A 241 4.00 -10.51 0.84
C ASN A 241 4.50 -11.05 -0.51
N ILE A 242 5.36 -12.07 -0.48
CA ILE A 242 5.87 -12.73 -1.70
C ILE A 242 4.72 -13.20 -2.58
N ILE A 243 3.71 -13.89 -2.02
CA ILE A 243 2.55 -14.40 -2.77
C ILE A 243 1.76 -13.29 -3.48
N VAL A 244 1.82 -12.06 -2.98
CA VAL A 244 1.04 -10.93 -3.52
C VAL A 244 1.69 -10.31 -4.74
N TRP A 245 3.02 -10.32 -4.83
CA TRP A 245 3.74 -9.68 -5.95
C TRP A 245 4.51 -10.64 -6.86
N ALA A 246 4.69 -11.91 -6.47
CA ALA A 246 5.31 -12.95 -7.29
C ALA A 246 4.34 -13.55 -8.31
#